data_AF-D4ZDY4-F1
#
_entry.id   AF-D4ZDY4-F1
#
_cell.length_a   1.000
_cell.length_b   1.000
_cell.length_c   1.000
_cell.angle_alpha   90.00
_cell.angle_beta   90.00
_cell.angle_gamma   90.00
#
_symmetry.space_group_name_H-M   'P 1'
#
loop_
_entity.id
_entity.type
_entity.pdbx_description
1 polymer ?
#
loop_
_entity_poly.entity_id
_entity_poly.type
_entity_poly.pdbx_seq_one_letter_code
_entity_poly.pdbx_strand_id
1 'polypeptide(L)'
;MQYQSLFCFSGRDNGVRFAVISASVYLVLLLGCMLFGQSAGLLVLGCLLAPVLGLSAYRRMRDVARPSWHAGLVLIPLFLFSITLAYAASLVLSVVILLIAVLISLFFARLSPVGKVNFYHQGYAGPAVISASRVNRRRVEPSLYGDLAADNEYDAEESHAYEGVVEEKHHKRQTSSSSRLSGSMAMRQWSYWAKENRKLLLAVATGLGVLVLIAGLLELLSTDEEVKSELVAEISAKVPAQVRQEAKIPDGFSVLLENDVLIIRWLGEKRPAGELWSLASAKGDTSCAKLSFNDGSNYRPILVEHMPDTSIEARFSPLDTQGIISDIAIRGSIKLCGYDFSLKGSQSALSKNTAFRPYL
;
A
#
# COMPACT_ATOMS: atom_id res chain seq x y z
N MET A 1 -18.75 3.72 -14.32
CA MET A 1 -19.42 3.14 -13.15
C MET A 1 -20.35 4.17 -12.54
N GLN A 2 -21.60 3.81 -12.22
CA GLN A 2 -22.47 4.69 -11.43
C GLN A 2 -21.97 4.72 -9.97
N TYR A 3 -21.37 5.83 -9.53
CA TYR A 3 -20.75 5.94 -8.20
C TYR A 3 -21.69 5.61 -7.03
N GLN A 4 -22.99 5.91 -7.19
CA GLN A 4 -24.03 5.57 -6.21
C GLN A 4 -24.12 4.08 -5.90
N SER A 5 -23.76 3.24 -6.87
CA SER A 5 -23.78 1.80 -6.67
C SER A 5 -22.64 1.32 -5.76
N LEU A 6 -21.52 2.03 -5.62
CA LEU A 6 -20.40 1.60 -4.74
C LEU A 6 -20.79 1.54 -3.26
N PHE A 7 -21.70 2.41 -2.83
CA PHE A 7 -22.16 2.52 -1.44
C PHE A 7 -23.53 1.86 -1.20
N CYS A 8 -24.05 1.12 -2.17
CA CYS A 8 -25.36 0.49 -2.07
C CYS A 8 -25.27 -0.87 -1.35
N PHE A 9 -26.02 -1.03 -0.24
CA PHE A 9 -26.11 -2.28 0.52
C PHE A 9 -26.96 -3.34 -0.17
N SER A 10 -27.90 -2.91 -1.01
CA SER A 10 -28.80 -3.78 -1.76
C SER A 10 -28.24 -4.02 -3.17
N GLY A 11 -28.29 -5.25 -3.65
CA GLY A 11 -27.83 -5.62 -4.99
C GLY A 11 -26.74 -6.68 -5.00
N ARG A 12 -26.24 -6.95 -6.21
CA ARG A 12 -25.30 -8.02 -6.57
C ARG A 12 -24.23 -7.48 -7.50
N ASP A 13 -22.99 -7.90 -7.29
CA ASP A 13 -21.84 -7.58 -8.13
C ASP A 13 -21.39 -8.83 -8.88
N ASN A 14 -21.11 -8.71 -10.17
CA ASN A 14 -20.48 -9.78 -10.93
C ASN A 14 -18.99 -9.90 -10.55
N GLY A 15 -18.37 -11.04 -10.89
CA GLY A 15 -16.98 -11.33 -10.55
C GLY A 15 -15.99 -10.31 -11.10
N VAL A 16 -16.19 -9.86 -12.35
CA VAL A 16 -15.32 -8.87 -13.02
C VAL A 16 -15.36 -7.52 -12.30
N ARG A 17 -16.55 -7.04 -11.95
CA ARG A 17 -16.72 -5.78 -11.23
C ARG A 17 -16.06 -5.83 -9.86
N PHE A 18 -16.25 -6.93 -9.13
CA PHE A 18 -15.60 -7.13 -7.84
C PHE A 18 -14.07 -7.10 -7.97
N ALA A 19 -13.50 -7.81 -8.94
CA ALA A 19 -12.06 -7.83 -9.19
C ALA A 19 -11.48 -6.46 -9.57
N VAL A 20 -12.21 -5.67 -10.38
CA VAL A 20 -11.79 -4.31 -10.75
C VAL A 20 -11.84 -3.38 -9.54
N ILE A 21 -12.88 -3.47 -8.71
CA ILE A 21 -12.99 -2.66 -7.49
C ILE A 21 -11.86 -3.04 -6.53
N SER A 22 -11.61 -4.32 -6.28
CA SER A 22 -10.54 -4.75 -5.38
C SER A 22 -9.17 -4.31 -5.87
N ALA A 23 -8.85 -4.50 -7.15
CA ALA A 23 -7.59 -4.02 -7.74
C ALA A 23 -7.44 -2.49 -7.60
N SER A 24 -8.51 -1.74 -7.85
CA SER A 24 -8.48 -0.27 -7.71
C SER A 24 -8.23 0.19 -6.28
N VAL A 25 -8.77 -0.52 -5.27
CA VAL A 25 -8.55 -0.20 -3.84
C VAL A 25 -7.07 -0.37 -3.47
N TYR A 26 -6.45 -1.49 -3.84
CA TYR A 26 -5.02 -1.71 -3.56
C TYR A 26 -4.12 -0.75 -4.35
N LEU A 27 -4.50 -0.40 -5.58
CA LEU A 27 -3.78 0.60 -6.37
C LEU A 27 -3.84 1.99 -5.72
N VAL A 28 -5.01 2.41 -5.20
CA VAL A 28 -5.13 3.69 -4.48
C VAL A 28 -4.30 3.69 -3.20
N LEU A 29 -4.21 2.58 -2.47
CA LEU A 29 -3.30 2.46 -1.32
C LEU A 29 -1.82 2.59 -1.70
N LEU A 30 -1.40 1.95 -2.79
CA LEU A 30 -0.03 2.09 -3.32
C LEU A 30 0.28 3.52 -3.74
N LEU A 31 -0.64 4.19 -4.43
CA LEU A 31 -0.50 5.61 -4.76
C LEU A 31 -0.47 6.49 -3.50
N GLY A 32 -1.28 6.17 -2.50
CA GLY A 32 -1.24 6.82 -1.19
C GLY A 32 0.13 6.70 -0.53
N CYS A 33 0.77 5.53 -0.61
CA CYS A 33 2.13 5.33 -0.09
C CYS A 33 3.16 6.21 -0.80
N MET A 34 3.02 6.42 -2.12
CA MET A 34 3.90 7.32 -2.87
C MET A 34 3.69 8.80 -2.50
N LEU A 35 2.47 9.19 -2.13
CA LEU A 35 2.12 10.58 -1.81
C LEU A 35 2.43 10.95 -0.34
N PHE A 36 2.10 10.06 0.60
CA PHE A 36 2.18 10.31 2.04
C PHE A 36 3.38 9.65 2.71
N GLY A 37 4.17 8.87 1.97
CA GLY A 37 5.25 8.05 2.54
C GLY A 37 4.75 7.04 3.56
N GLN A 38 5.63 6.62 4.47
CA GLN A 38 5.32 5.76 5.61
C GLN A 38 4.71 6.61 6.72
N SER A 39 3.38 6.72 6.72
CA SER A 39 2.67 7.51 7.71
C SER A 39 1.36 6.85 8.13
N ALA A 40 0.89 7.20 9.33
CA ALA A 40 -0.42 6.79 9.84
C ALA A 40 -1.58 7.22 8.91
N GLY A 41 -1.36 8.18 8.00
CA GLY A 41 -2.32 8.56 6.97
C GLY A 41 -2.74 7.39 6.06
N LEU A 42 -1.88 6.39 5.90
CA LEU A 42 -2.21 5.17 5.15
C LEU A 42 -3.26 4.31 5.86
N LEU A 43 -3.25 4.27 7.20
CA LEU A 43 -4.29 3.58 7.98
C LEU A 43 -5.65 4.25 7.82
N VAL A 44 -5.66 5.59 7.83
CA VAL A 44 -6.88 6.38 7.58
C VAL A 44 -7.40 6.11 6.17
N LEU A 45 -6.52 6.09 5.17
CA LEU A 45 -6.87 5.76 3.80
C LEU A 45 -7.42 4.33 3.67
N GLY A 46 -6.80 3.35 4.34
CA GLY A 46 -7.29 1.97 4.42
C GLY A 46 -8.69 1.87 5.03
N CYS A 47 -8.94 2.61 6.11
CA CYS A 47 -10.27 2.69 6.74
C CYS A 47 -11.33 3.31 5.82
N LEU A 48 -10.97 4.33 5.05
CA LEU A 48 -11.87 4.96 4.07
C LEU A 48 -12.21 4.04 2.90
N LEU A 49 -11.27 3.18 2.49
CA LEU A 49 -11.46 2.23 1.39
C LEU A 49 -12.16 0.93 1.82
N ALA A 50 -12.07 0.56 3.11
CA ALA A 50 -12.73 -0.61 3.68
C ALA A 50 -14.24 -0.73 3.38
N PRO A 51 -15.08 0.32 3.52
CA PRO A 51 -16.50 0.21 3.17
C PRO A 51 -16.71 -0.09 1.68
N VAL A 52 -15.89 0.46 0.78
CA VAL A 52 -16.01 0.22 -0.67
C VAL A 52 -15.71 -1.25 -0.99
N LEU A 53 -14.60 -1.77 -0.47
CA LEU A 53 -14.21 -3.17 -0.67
C LEU A 53 -15.20 -4.14 0.01
N GLY A 54 -15.56 -3.86 1.26
CA GLY A 54 -16.47 -4.67 2.05
C GLY A 54 -17.87 -4.74 1.45
N LEU A 55 -18.42 -3.63 0.95
CA LEU A 55 -19.72 -3.63 0.28
C LEU A 55 -19.69 -4.35 -1.07
N SER A 56 -18.61 -4.24 -1.83
CA SER A 56 -18.46 -5.03 -3.06
C SER A 56 -18.35 -6.53 -2.76
N ALA A 57 -17.53 -6.91 -1.77
CA ALA A 57 -17.41 -8.30 -1.32
C ALA A 57 -18.75 -8.85 -0.80
N TYR A 58 -19.48 -8.06 -0.01
CA TYR A 58 -20.79 -8.42 0.51
C TYR A 58 -21.83 -8.64 -0.60
N ARG A 59 -21.87 -7.75 -1.59
CA ARG A 59 -22.73 -7.92 -2.79
C ARG A 59 -22.32 -9.13 -3.62
N ARG A 60 -21.02 -9.43 -3.71
CA ARG A 60 -20.51 -10.62 -4.40
C ARG A 60 -20.90 -11.91 -3.67
N MET A 61 -20.80 -11.96 -2.35
CA MET A 61 -21.23 -13.14 -1.57
C MET A 61 -22.75 -13.38 -1.71
N ARG A 62 -23.55 -12.30 -1.80
CA ARG A 62 -24.99 -12.41 -2.07
C ARG A 62 -25.30 -12.93 -3.47
N ASP A 63 -24.47 -12.60 -4.46
CA ASP A 63 -24.58 -13.09 -5.83
C ASP A 63 -24.29 -14.59 -5.95
N VAL A 64 -23.35 -15.08 -5.14
CA VAL A 64 -22.96 -16.51 -5.06
C VAL A 64 -23.80 -17.28 -4.02
N ALA A 65 -24.76 -16.61 -3.36
CA ALA A 65 -25.56 -17.18 -2.25
C ALA A 65 -24.72 -17.80 -1.11
N ARG A 66 -23.56 -17.21 -0.81
CA ARG A 66 -22.68 -17.61 0.30
C ARG A 66 -22.96 -16.76 1.55
N PRO A 67 -22.68 -17.28 2.76
CA PRO A 67 -22.95 -16.54 3.98
C PRO A 67 -22.06 -15.31 4.06
N SER A 68 -22.65 -14.19 4.50
CA SER A 68 -22.09 -12.85 4.41
C SER A 68 -20.78 -12.65 5.18
N TRP A 69 -20.47 -13.50 6.16
CA TRP A 69 -19.23 -13.43 6.91
C TRP A 69 -17.98 -13.62 6.03
N HIS A 70 -18.09 -14.35 4.91
CA HIS A 70 -16.97 -14.50 3.96
C HIS A 70 -16.54 -13.17 3.34
N ALA A 71 -17.43 -12.17 3.27
CA ALA A 71 -17.07 -10.84 2.79
C ALA A 71 -16.01 -10.17 3.69
N GLY A 72 -15.98 -10.53 4.99
CA GLY A 72 -14.96 -10.06 5.93
C GLY A 72 -13.56 -10.57 5.63
N LEU A 73 -13.41 -11.73 4.96
CA LEU A 73 -12.09 -12.30 4.63
C LEU A 73 -11.29 -11.40 3.68
N VAL A 74 -11.96 -10.58 2.87
CA VAL A 74 -11.30 -9.64 1.94
C VAL A 74 -10.79 -8.39 2.68
N LEU A 75 -11.35 -8.08 3.85
CA LEU A 75 -10.93 -6.92 4.66
C LEU A 75 -9.66 -7.20 5.47
N ILE A 76 -9.41 -8.45 5.85
CA ILE A 76 -8.20 -8.85 6.59
C ILE A 76 -6.92 -8.43 5.83
N PRO A 77 -6.70 -8.85 4.57
CA PRO A 77 -5.50 -8.45 3.84
C PRO A 77 -5.46 -6.95 3.53
N LEU A 78 -6.61 -6.26 3.44
CA LEU A 78 -6.63 -4.79 3.29
C LEU A 78 -6.00 -4.09 4.50
N PHE A 79 -6.43 -4.44 5.71
CA PHE A 79 -5.90 -3.83 6.92
C PHE A 79 -4.46 -4.24 7.18
N LEU A 80 -4.12 -5.52 7.00
CA LEU A 80 -2.72 -5.97 7.14
C LEU A 80 -1.80 -5.23 6.17
N PHE A 81 -2.20 -5.09 4.90
CA PHE A 81 -1.40 -4.37 3.91
C PHE A 81 -1.27 -2.87 4.25
N SER A 82 -2.34 -2.26 4.76
CA SER A 82 -2.32 -0.87 5.21
C SER A 82 -1.40 -0.65 6.41
N ILE A 83 -1.35 -1.60 7.35
CA ILE A 83 -0.47 -1.58 8.52
C ILE A 83 0.99 -1.75 8.07
N THR A 84 1.28 -2.70 7.19
CA THR A 84 2.64 -2.93 6.71
C THR A 84 3.18 -1.74 5.91
N LEU A 85 2.32 -1.07 5.14
CA LEU A 85 2.71 0.15 4.44
C LEU A 85 2.93 1.34 5.40
N ALA A 86 2.11 1.47 6.45
CA ALA A 86 2.23 2.57 7.40
C ALA A 86 3.49 2.49 8.26
N TYR A 87 3.87 1.27 8.69
CA TYR A 87 4.96 1.04 9.66
C TYR A 87 6.23 0.45 9.06
N ALA A 88 6.38 0.45 7.73
CA ALA A 88 7.62 0.05 7.07
C ALA A 88 8.12 -1.38 7.37
N ALA A 89 7.25 -2.27 7.86
CA ALA A 89 7.69 -3.52 8.50
C ALA A 89 8.62 -4.38 7.61
N SER A 90 8.23 -4.62 6.35
CA SER A 90 9.06 -5.30 5.36
C SER A 90 8.43 -5.21 3.96
N LEU A 91 9.25 -5.00 2.93
CA LEU A 91 8.80 -5.00 1.54
C LEU A 91 8.36 -6.40 1.10
N VAL A 92 9.08 -7.44 1.52
CA VAL A 92 8.72 -8.84 1.22
C VAL A 92 7.37 -9.18 1.84
N LEU A 93 7.17 -8.83 3.10
CA LEU A 93 5.89 -9.04 3.79
C LEU A 93 4.74 -8.32 3.09
N SER A 94 4.95 -7.06 2.69
CA SER A 94 3.95 -6.27 1.97
C SER A 94 3.58 -6.90 0.62
N VAL A 95 4.56 -7.40 -0.14
CA VAL A 95 4.33 -8.10 -1.41
C VAL A 95 3.58 -9.42 -1.19
N VAL A 96 3.95 -10.20 -0.17
CA VAL A 96 3.27 -11.46 0.16
C VAL A 96 1.80 -11.21 0.54
N ILE A 97 1.52 -10.21 1.37
CA ILE A 97 0.15 -9.85 1.75
C ILE A 97 -0.65 -9.39 0.52
N LEU A 98 -0.04 -8.59 -0.37
CA LEU A 98 -0.68 -8.18 -1.61
C LEU A 98 -0.99 -9.37 -2.53
N LEU A 99 -0.09 -10.35 -2.65
CA LEU A 99 -0.34 -11.57 -3.41
C LEU A 99 -1.50 -12.37 -2.82
N ILE A 100 -1.55 -12.53 -1.49
CA ILE A 100 -2.67 -13.18 -0.80
C ILE A 100 -3.97 -12.43 -1.08
N ALA A 101 -3.96 -11.09 -1.02
CA ALA A 101 -5.12 -10.25 -1.32
C ALA A 101 -5.64 -10.46 -2.76
N VAL A 102 -4.73 -10.52 -3.72
CA VAL A 102 -5.04 -10.76 -5.13
C VAL A 102 -5.62 -12.15 -5.33
N LEU A 103 -5.02 -13.19 -4.74
CA LEU A 103 -5.50 -14.56 -4.83
C LEU A 103 -6.90 -14.73 -4.24
N ILE A 104 -7.16 -14.17 -3.06
CA ILE A 104 -8.49 -14.19 -2.42
C ILE A 104 -9.51 -13.45 -3.30
N SER A 105 -9.14 -12.28 -3.81
CA SER A 105 -10.02 -11.48 -4.68
C SER A 105 -10.35 -12.22 -5.98
N LEU A 106 -9.37 -12.84 -6.62
CA LEU A 106 -9.57 -13.64 -7.84
C LEU A 106 -10.40 -14.89 -7.57
N PHE A 107 -10.17 -15.56 -6.44
CA PHE A 107 -10.96 -16.71 -6.01
C PHE A 107 -12.45 -16.33 -5.88
N PHE A 108 -12.76 -15.24 -5.19
CA PHE A 108 -14.15 -14.76 -5.04
C PHE A 108 -14.73 -14.23 -6.37
N ALA A 109 -13.90 -13.65 -7.24
CA ALA A 109 -14.32 -13.25 -8.57
C ALA A 109 -14.70 -14.45 -9.45
N ARG A 110 -14.01 -15.59 -9.31
CA ARG A 110 -14.25 -16.81 -10.11
C ARG A 110 -15.46 -17.64 -9.68
N LEU A 111 -16.03 -17.39 -8.49
CA LEU A 111 -17.18 -18.16 -8.01
C LEU A 111 -18.38 -18.04 -8.95
N SER A 112 -19.04 -19.15 -9.27
CA SER A 112 -20.24 -19.09 -10.13
C SER A 112 -21.41 -18.44 -9.38
N PRO A 113 -22.14 -17.50 -10.01
CA PRO A 113 -23.33 -16.91 -9.40
C PRO A 113 -24.43 -17.97 -9.23
N VAL A 114 -25.18 -17.88 -8.13
CA VAL A 114 -26.29 -18.79 -7.84
C VAL A 114 -27.59 -18.01 -8.02
N GLY A 115 -28.25 -18.24 -9.14
CA GLY A 115 -29.55 -17.65 -9.46
C GLY A 115 -29.59 -16.97 -10.83
N LYS A 116 -30.81 -16.83 -11.37
CA LYS A 116 -31.07 -16.18 -12.66
C LYS A 116 -31.08 -14.66 -12.48
N VAL A 117 -29.90 -14.02 -12.49
CA VAL A 117 -29.81 -12.57 -12.70
C VAL A 117 -29.80 -12.33 -14.21
N ASN A 118 -30.92 -11.86 -14.75
CA ASN A 118 -31.11 -11.76 -16.20
C ASN A 118 -30.24 -10.68 -16.86
N PHE A 119 -29.81 -9.65 -16.11
CA PHE A 119 -29.01 -8.56 -16.69
C PHE A 119 -28.15 -7.84 -15.64
N TYR A 120 -26.86 -7.64 -15.95
CA TYR A 120 -25.96 -6.78 -15.19
C TYR A 120 -25.67 -5.51 -16.00
N HIS A 121 -25.92 -4.34 -15.42
CA HIS A 121 -25.52 -3.07 -16.02
C HIS A 121 -24.17 -2.65 -15.44
N GLN A 122 -23.12 -2.60 -16.26
CA GLN A 122 -21.73 -2.35 -15.81
C GLN A 122 -21.27 -3.28 -14.67
N GLY A 123 -21.72 -4.55 -14.69
CA GLY A 123 -21.39 -5.55 -13.70
C GLY A 123 -22.14 -5.44 -12.36
N TYR A 124 -23.15 -4.56 -12.27
CA TYR A 124 -24.03 -4.42 -11.11
C TYR A 124 -25.47 -4.81 -11.44
N ALA A 125 -26.15 -5.46 -10.49
CA ALA A 125 -27.58 -5.67 -10.51
C ALA A 125 -28.20 -5.23 -9.17
N GLY A 126 -29.00 -4.16 -9.17
CA GLY A 126 -29.62 -3.65 -7.95
C GLY A 126 -30.34 -2.31 -8.14
N PRO A 127 -30.94 -1.77 -7.06
CA PRO A 127 -31.83 -0.61 -7.11
C PRO A 127 -31.13 0.70 -7.51
N ALA A 128 -29.79 0.76 -7.41
CA ALA A 128 -29.04 1.93 -7.86
C ALA A 128 -28.83 1.96 -9.38
N VAL A 129 -29.20 0.90 -10.12
CA VAL A 129 -29.27 0.96 -11.58
C VAL A 129 -30.48 1.82 -11.92
N ILE A 130 -30.23 3.06 -12.32
CA ILE A 130 -31.23 3.83 -13.07
C ILE A 130 -31.36 3.12 -14.41
N SER A 131 -32.23 2.13 -14.48
CA SER A 131 -32.76 1.68 -15.74
C SER A 131 -33.35 2.94 -16.36
N ALA A 132 -32.77 3.43 -17.45
CA ALA A 132 -33.52 4.25 -18.37
C ALA A 132 -34.69 3.36 -18.77
N SER A 133 -35.77 3.45 -18.00
CA SER A 133 -37.04 2.88 -18.36
C SER A 133 -37.24 3.41 -19.76
N ARG A 134 -37.19 2.52 -20.75
CA ARG A 134 -37.99 2.73 -21.93
C ARG A 134 -39.39 2.80 -21.36
N VAL A 135 -39.78 4.01 -20.97
CA VAL A 135 -41.15 4.36 -20.72
C VAL A 135 -41.74 4.12 -22.09
N ASN A 136 -42.21 2.89 -22.31
CA ASN A 136 -43.22 2.65 -23.30
C ASN A 136 -44.43 3.36 -22.71
N ARG A 137 -44.41 4.69 -22.83
CA ARG A 137 -45.51 5.59 -22.53
C ARG A 137 -46.47 5.24 -23.64
N ARG A 138 -47.18 4.13 -23.47
CA ARG A 138 -48.34 3.84 -24.27
C ARG A 138 -49.21 5.06 -24.05
N ARG A 139 -49.21 5.94 -25.04
CA ARG A 139 -49.94 7.20 -25.02
C ARG A 139 -51.39 6.79 -24.94
N VAL A 140 -51.94 6.80 -23.74
CA VAL A 140 -53.37 6.66 -23.55
C VAL A 140 -53.91 8.02 -23.93
N GLU A 141 -54.42 8.11 -25.17
CA GLU A 141 -55.20 9.25 -25.62
C GLU A 141 -56.43 9.34 -24.69
N PRO A 142 -56.74 10.51 -24.11
CA PRO A 142 -57.97 10.68 -23.36
C PRO A 142 -59.15 10.64 -24.33
N SER A 143 -59.89 9.53 -24.35
CA SER A 143 -61.15 9.43 -25.09
C SER A 143 -62.20 10.31 -24.42
N LEU A 144 -62.54 11.41 -25.08
CA LEU A 144 -63.55 12.38 -24.66
C LEU A 144 -64.90 12.00 -25.27
N TYR A 145 -65.35 10.77 -25.10
CA TYR A 145 -66.70 10.35 -25.48
C TYR A 145 -67.24 9.38 -24.45
N GLY A 146 -68.29 9.84 -23.76
CA GLY A 146 -69.19 8.98 -23.00
C GLY A 146 -70.10 8.22 -23.96
N ASP A 147 -70.36 6.96 -23.58
CA ASP A 147 -71.47 6.08 -23.94
C ASP A 147 -72.06 6.15 -25.36
N LEU A 148 -72.06 5.00 -26.05
CA LEU A 148 -73.27 4.20 -26.29
C LEU A 148 -72.92 2.95 -27.11
N ALA A 149 -73.56 1.84 -26.76
CA ALA A 149 -73.52 0.57 -27.47
C ALA A 149 -74.16 0.67 -28.88
N ALA A 150 -73.59 -0.03 -29.87
CA ALA A 150 -74.27 -0.94 -30.80
C ALA A 150 -73.38 -1.34 -31.99
N ASP A 151 -73.36 -2.66 -32.24
CA ASP A 151 -73.32 -3.41 -33.50
C ASP A 151 -72.12 -3.34 -34.49
N ASN A 152 -71.49 -4.51 -34.60
CA ASN A 152 -71.16 -5.33 -35.78
C ASN A 152 -70.55 -4.69 -37.05
N GLU A 153 -69.47 -5.29 -37.57
CA GLU A 153 -69.53 -6.27 -38.69
C GLU A 153 -68.19 -6.32 -39.52
N TYR A 154 -67.46 -7.46 -39.45
CA TYR A 154 -66.59 -8.15 -40.46
C TYR A 154 -65.33 -7.40 -40.99
N ASP A 155 -64.18 -7.98 -41.34
CA ASP A 155 -63.75 -9.30 -41.86
C ASP A 155 -62.26 -9.55 -41.50
N ALA A 156 -61.86 -10.83 -41.38
CA ALA A 156 -60.66 -11.42 -42.03
C ALA A 156 -60.28 -12.78 -41.39
N GLU A 157 -60.69 -13.85 -42.09
CA GLU A 157 -59.95 -15.08 -42.42
C GLU A 157 -58.84 -15.60 -41.46
N GLU A 158 -59.18 -16.72 -40.83
CA GLU A 158 -58.44 -18.00 -40.78
C GLU A 158 -56.91 -17.99 -41.07
N SER A 159 -56.10 -18.45 -40.10
CA SER A 159 -55.46 -19.77 -40.18
C SER A 159 -54.29 -19.97 -39.19
N HIS A 160 -54.27 -21.18 -38.62
CA HIS A 160 -53.20 -21.88 -37.93
C HIS A 160 -52.76 -21.46 -36.51
N ALA A 161 -53.38 -22.18 -35.57
CA ALA A 161 -52.73 -22.68 -34.37
C ALA A 161 -51.33 -23.29 -34.65
N TYR A 162 -50.35 -22.90 -33.84
CA TYR A 162 -49.44 -23.89 -33.28
C TYR A 162 -49.28 -23.65 -31.78
N GLU A 163 -49.46 -24.76 -31.09
CA GLU A 163 -49.53 -24.96 -29.66
C GLU A 163 -48.14 -24.82 -29.05
N GLY A 164 -48.02 -23.99 -28.02
CA GLY A 164 -46.78 -23.73 -27.31
C GLY A 164 -47.08 -23.40 -25.85
N VAL A 165 -47.48 -24.43 -25.11
CA VAL A 165 -47.69 -24.38 -23.66
C VAL A 165 -46.39 -23.99 -22.97
N VAL A 166 -46.31 -22.77 -22.44
CA VAL A 166 -45.46 -22.44 -21.30
C VAL A 166 -46.29 -21.64 -20.31
N GLU A 167 -46.56 -22.28 -19.18
CA GLU A 167 -47.33 -21.81 -18.05
C GLU A 167 -46.61 -20.62 -17.37
N GLU A 168 -46.92 -19.38 -17.77
CA GLU A 168 -46.39 -18.18 -17.12
C GLU A 168 -47.30 -17.74 -15.95
N LYS A 169 -46.98 -18.20 -14.73
CA LYS A 169 -47.58 -17.70 -13.48
C LYS A 169 -47.20 -16.23 -13.26
N HIS A 170 -48.03 -15.32 -13.77
CA HIS A 170 -47.96 -13.89 -13.46
C HIS A 170 -48.39 -13.60 -12.01
N HIS A 171 -47.43 -13.56 -11.07
CA HIS A 171 -47.62 -12.83 -9.83
C HIS A 171 -47.40 -11.32 -10.06
N LYS A 172 -48.50 -10.64 -10.34
CA LYS A 172 -48.61 -9.18 -10.39
C LYS A 172 -48.48 -8.62 -8.96
N ARG A 173 -47.24 -8.33 -8.51
CA ARG A 173 -47.05 -7.56 -7.27
C ARG A 173 -47.21 -6.08 -7.60
N GLN A 174 -48.41 -5.58 -7.34
CA GLN A 174 -48.67 -4.15 -7.18
C GLN A 174 -47.76 -3.61 -6.07
N THR A 175 -46.92 -2.63 -6.41
CA THR A 175 -46.45 -1.66 -5.43
C THR A 175 -46.66 -0.29 -6.01
N SER A 176 -47.61 0.40 -5.40
CA SER A 176 -47.96 1.78 -5.59
C SER A 176 -46.76 2.71 -5.35
N SER A 177 -46.79 3.78 -6.13
CA SER A 177 -45.99 4.99 -6.08
C SER A 177 -45.68 5.53 -4.68
N SER A 178 -44.41 5.86 -4.44
CA SER A 178 -44.06 7.20 -3.94
C SER A 178 -42.57 7.50 -4.19
N SER A 179 -42.34 8.32 -5.21
CA SER A 179 -41.08 8.98 -5.49
C SER A 179 -40.92 10.19 -4.54
N ARG A 180 -40.27 10.01 -3.38
CA ARG A 180 -39.73 11.14 -2.58
C ARG A 180 -38.42 10.75 -1.88
N LEU A 181 -37.37 11.52 -2.19
CA LEU A 181 -36.05 11.65 -1.54
C LEU A 181 -35.27 10.36 -1.21
N SER A 182 -34.40 9.95 -2.16
CA SER A 182 -33.49 8.80 -2.08
C SER A 182 -32.23 8.98 -1.19
N GLY A 183 -32.17 10.01 -0.35
CA GLY A 183 -31.05 10.22 0.59
C GLY A 183 -31.30 9.64 1.99
N SER A 184 -32.56 9.60 2.43
CA SER A 184 -32.93 9.18 3.79
C SER A 184 -33.17 7.68 3.92
N MET A 185 -33.44 6.96 2.82
CA MET A 185 -33.64 5.51 2.83
C MET A 185 -32.35 4.72 3.07
N ALA A 186 -31.22 5.15 2.50
CA ALA A 186 -29.93 4.52 2.76
C ALA A 186 -29.51 4.66 4.23
N MET A 187 -29.73 5.84 4.82
CA MET A 187 -29.43 6.12 6.23
C MET A 187 -30.36 5.36 7.20
N ARG A 188 -31.65 5.21 6.85
CA ARG A 188 -32.61 4.40 7.63
C ARG A 188 -32.34 2.89 7.53
N GLN A 189 -31.93 2.39 6.36
CA GLN A 189 -31.51 0.99 6.21
C GLN A 189 -30.20 0.70 6.94
N TRP A 190 -29.27 1.67 6.94
CA TRP A 190 -28.03 1.59 7.70
C TRP A 190 -28.29 1.53 9.20
N SER A 191 -29.19 2.36 9.72
CA SER A 191 -29.53 2.36 11.15
C SER A 191 -30.26 1.09 11.61
N TYR A 192 -31.06 0.47 10.74
CA TYR A 192 -31.67 -0.85 11.01
C TYR A 192 -30.62 -1.97 11.01
N TRP A 193 -29.78 -2.05 9.97
CA TRP A 193 -28.71 -3.05 9.90
C TRP A 193 -27.68 -2.89 11.03
N ALA A 194 -27.38 -1.64 11.41
CA ALA A 194 -26.48 -1.33 12.51
C ALA A 194 -27.06 -1.70 13.88
N LYS A 195 -28.39 -1.63 14.05
CA LYS A 195 -29.06 -2.14 15.25
C LYS A 195 -29.03 -3.67 15.31
N GLU A 196 -29.27 -4.34 14.19
CA GLU A 196 -29.24 -5.81 14.08
C GLU A 196 -27.83 -6.37 14.38
N ASN A 197 -26.80 -5.71 13.84
CA ASN A 197 -25.39 -6.11 13.97
C ASN A 197 -24.67 -5.29 15.05
N ARG A 198 -25.38 -4.72 16.03
CA ARG A 198 -24.80 -3.80 17.03
C ARG A 198 -23.61 -4.41 17.77
N LYS A 199 -23.66 -5.71 18.08
CA LYS A 199 -22.56 -6.43 18.73
C LYS A 199 -21.32 -6.53 17.84
N LEU A 200 -21.52 -6.76 16.54
CA LEU A 200 -20.45 -6.87 15.56
C LEU A 200 -19.87 -5.50 15.22
N LEU A 201 -20.71 -4.47 15.10
CA LEU A 201 -20.27 -3.08 14.93
C LEU A 201 -19.55 -2.55 16.15
N LEU A 202 -20.03 -2.85 17.36
CA LEU A 202 -19.31 -2.52 18.58
C LEU A 202 -18.00 -3.28 18.63
N ALA A 203 -17.94 -4.58 18.31
CA ALA A 203 -16.70 -5.35 18.28
C ALA A 203 -15.69 -4.83 17.24
N VAL A 204 -16.15 -4.39 16.08
CA VAL A 204 -15.30 -3.78 15.05
C VAL A 204 -14.85 -2.38 15.46
N ALA A 205 -15.73 -1.55 16.01
CA ALA A 205 -15.39 -0.21 16.47
C ALA A 205 -14.49 -0.23 17.70
N THR A 206 -14.72 -1.13 18.66
CA THR A 206 -13.84 -1.36 19.80
C THR A 206 -12.54 -2.01 19.35
N GLY A 207 -12.57 -2.94 18.40
CA GLY A 207 -11.36 -3.53 17.82
C GLY A 207 -10.50 -2.48 17.11
N LEU A 208 -11.11 -1.59 16.33
CA LEU A 208 -10.42 -0.50 15.64
C LEU A 208 -9.94 0.57 16.63
N GLY A 209 -10.75 0.90 17.65
CA GLY A 209 -10.37 1.81 18.72
C GLY A 209 -9.23 1.27 19.59
N VAL A 210 -9.26 -0.02 19.92
CA VAL A 210 -8.18 -0.72 20.62
C VAL A 210 -6.95 -0.82 19.73
N LEU A 211 -7.09 -1.05 18.43
CA LEU A 211 -5.95 -1.06 17.49
C LEU A 211 -5.31 0.33 17.36
N VAL A 212 -6.11 1.40 17.29
CA VAL A 212 -5.62 2.79 17.26
C VAL A 212 -5.00 3.18 18.61
N LEU A 213 -5.59 2.74 19.72
CA LEU A 213 -5.02 2.95 21.05
C LEU A 213 -3.73 2.15 21.23
N ILE A 214 -3.65 0.90 20.77
CA ILE A 214 -2.43 0.08 20.80
C ILE A 214 -1.37 0.71 19.89
N ALA A 215 -1.73 1.20 18.71
CA ALA A 215 -0.81 1.89 17.80
C ALA A 215 -0.29 3.20 18.42
N GLY A 216 -1.15 4.02 19.01
CA GLY A 216 -0.77 5.24 19.71
C GLY A 216 0.00 4.97 21.01
N LEU A 217 -0.29 3.86 21.70
CA LEU A 217 0.45 3.41 22.89
C LEU A 217 1.80 2.82 22.50
N LEU A 218 1.91 2.15 21.34
CA LEU A 218 3.19 1.75 20.75
C LEU A 218 4.01 2.98 20.37
N GLU A 219 3.42 4.02 19.77
CA GLU A 219 4.14 5.28 19.51
C GLU A 219 4.59 5.99 20.80
N LEU A 220 3.80 5.91 21.89
CA LEU A 220 4.17 6.46 23.20
C LEU A 220 5.22 5.62 23.94
N LEU A 221 5.25 4.30 23.74
CA LEU A 221 6.28 3.39 24.27
C LEU A 221 7.54 3.34 23.39
N SER A 222 7.45 3.71 22.11
CA SER A 222 8.58 3.82 21.18
C SER A 222 9.28 5.18 21.25
N THR A 223 9.06 5.95 22.32
CA THR A 223 9.96 7.04 22.70
C THR A 223 11.04 6.45 23.61
N ASP A 224 12.27 6.38 23.09
CA ASP A 224 13.47 5.73 23.63
C ASP A 224 13.67 4.22 23.34
N GLU A 225 13.32 3.77 22.13
CA GLU A 225 14.14 2.74 21.48
C GLU A 225 14.67 3.27 20.15
N GLU A 226 16.00 3.33 20.08
CA GLU A 226 16.75 3.49 18.85
C GLU A 226 16.17 2.55 17.79
N VAL A 227 15.82 3.10 16.62
CA VAL A 227 15.66 2.32 15.40
C VAL A 227 17.03 1.74 15.07
N LYS A 228 17.31 0.57 15.66
CA LYS A 228 18.48 -0.23 15.36
C LYS A 228 18.06 -1.68 15.27
N SER A 229 18.29 -2.22 14.07
CA SER A 229 18.41 -3.66 13.81
C SER A 229 17.12 -4.46 13.59
N GLU A 230 16.41 -4.17 12.50
CA GLU A 230 15.67 -5.21 11.75
C GLU A 230 15.87 -5.08 10.23
N LEU A 231 17.07 -4.65 9.82
CA LEU A 231 17.60 -4.80 8.45
C LEU A 231 18.95 -5.52 8.41
N VAL A 232 19.45 -6.01 9.56
CA VAL A 232 20.77 -6.66 9.68
C VAL A 232 20.69 -8.13 10.14
N ALA A 233 19.56 -8.61 10.64
CA ALA A 233 19.45 -10.00 11.13
C ALA A 233 19.21 -11.06 10.03
N GLU A 234 18.83 -10.66 8.81
CA GLU A 234 18.67 -11.59 7.67
C GLU A 234 19.74 -11.40 6.57
N ILE A 235 20.90 -10.83 6.95
CA ILE A 235 22.14 -10.85 6.13
C ILE A 235 23.28 -11.51 6.93
N SER A 236 22.95 -12.39 7.89
CA SER A 236 23.92 -13.20 8.65
C SER A 236 24.02 -14.65 8.13
N ALA A 237 23.74 -14.86 6.84
CA ALA A 237 24.04 -16.12 6.16
C ALA A 237 24.58 -15.82 4.75
N LYS A 238 25.91 -15.71 4.66
CA LYS A 238 26.71 -15.54 3.43
C LYS A 238 26.49 -14.23 2.66
N VAL A 239 27.05 -13.13 3.16
CA VAL A 239 27.68 -12.16 2.24
C VAL A 239 28.98 -12.82 1.78
N PRO A 240 29.17 -13.08 0.47
CA PRO A 240 30.49 -13.48 -0.01
C PRO A 240 31.43 -12.33 0.35
N ALA A 241 32.55 -12.62 1.00
CA ALA A 241 33.58 -11.64 1.29
C ALA A 241 33.92 -10.89 -0.01
N GLN A 242 33.31 -9.71 -0.20
CA GLN A 242 33.69 -8.83 -1.28
C GLN A 242 35.13 -8.43 -1.01
N VAL A 243 35.98 -8.52 -2.02
CA VAL A 243 37.42 -8.33 -1.87
C VAL A 243 37.66 -6.85 -1.57
N ARG A 244 37.70 -6.51 -0.28
CA ARG A 244 38.09 -5.19 0.21
C ARG A 244 39.57 -5.02 -0.04
N GLN A 245 39.93 -4.02 -0.84
CA GLN A 245 41.33 -3.69 -1.07
C GLN A 245 41.75 -2.67 -0.02
N GLU A 246 42.56 -3.11 0.94
CA GLU A 246 43.02 -2.29 2.07
C GLU A 246 44.45 -1.79 1.85
N ALA A 247 44.70 -0.52 2.18
CA ALA A 247 46.01 0.08 2.30
C ALA A 247 46.18 0.64 3.72
N LYS A 248 47.12 0.08 4.48
CA LYS A 248 47.44 0.52 5.84
C LYS A 248 48.36 1.72 5.81
N ILE A 249 47.94 2.82 6.43
CA ILE A 249 48.72 4.06 6.52
C ILE A 249 49.54 4.03 7.83
N PRO A 250 50.74 4.63 7.87
CA PRO A 250 51.61 4.55 9.05
C PRO A 250 51.02 5.09 10.35
N ASP A 251 50.04 5.99 10.27
CA ASP A 251 49.47 6.70 11.43
C ASP A 251 48.26 5.98 12.06
N GLY A 252 48.16 4.66 11.90
CA GLY A 252 47.16 3.84 12.60
C GLY A 252 45.75 3.86 12.01
N PHE A 253 45.58 4.41 10.81
CA PHE A 253 44.35 4.29 10.01
C PHE A 253 44.59 3.52 8.71
N SER A 254 43.54 2.90 8.20
CA SER A 254 43.51 2.16 6.95
C SER A 254 42.55 2.81 5.97
N VAL A 255 42.92 2.76 4.69
CA VAL A 255 42.06 3.17 3.59
C VAL A 255 41.60 1.91 2.87
N LEU A 256 40.29 1.74 2.71
CA LEU A 256 39.68 0.61 2.03
C LEU A 256 38.90 1.10 0.82
N LEU A 257 38.91 0.29 -0.23
CA LEU A 257 38.09 0.49 -1.41
C LEU A 257 37.12 -0.70 -1.57
N GLU A 258 35.83 -0.40 -1.61
CA GLU A 258 34.74 -1.37 -1.81
C GLU A 258 33.84 -0.86 -2.94
N ASN A 259 33.93 -1.45 -4.14
CA ASN A 259 33.15 -1.03 -5.34
C ASN A 259 33.22 0.49 -5.61
N ASP A 260 34.43 1.06 -5.67
CA ASP A 260 34.70 2.50 -5.85
C ASP A 260 34.25 3.41 -4.69
N VAL A 261 33.67 2.85 -3.64
CA VAL A 261 33.38 3.56 -2.38
C VAL A 261 34.63 3.57 -1.52
N LEU A 262 35.11 4.76 -1.19
CA LEU A 262 36.20 4.94 -0.24
C LEU A 262 35.70 4.80 1.19
N ILE A 263 36.42 4.01 1.99
CA ILE A 263 36.19 3.85 3.42
C ILE A 263 37.49 4.16 4.16
N ILE A 264 37.45 5.05 5.13
CA ILE A 264 38.57 5.31 6.05
C ILE A 264 38.24 4.62 7.37
N ARG A 265 39.17 3.79 7.86
CA ARG A 265 39.00 3.00 9.07
C ARG A 265 40.09 3.29 10.08
N TRP A 266 39.75 3.57 11.33
CA TRP A 266 40.71 3.80 12.41
C TRP A 266 40.21 3.21 13.72
N LEU A 267 41.08 3.13 14.74
CA LEU A 267 40.68 2.67 16.06
C LEU A 267 40.05 3.82 16.86
N GLY A 268 38.85 3.58 17.39
CA GLY A 268 38.13 4.55 18.21
C GLY A 268 38.18 4.20 19.70
N GLU A 269 37.59 5.07 20.52
CA GLU A 269 37.33 4.77 21.92
C GLU A 269 36.29 3.65 22.06
N LYS A 270 36.31 2.96 23.21
CA LYS A 270 35.34 1.89 23.49
C LYS A 270 33.95 2.48 23.67
N ARG A 271 33.13 2.37 22.62
CA ARG A 271 31.72 2.74 22.58
C ARG A 271 30.91 1.54 22.10
N PRO A 272 29.61 1.40 22.47
CA PRO A 272 28.74 0.50 21.75
C PRO A 272 28.75 0.83 20.25
N ALA A 273 28.72 -0.22 19.42
CA ALA A 273 28.60 -0.05 17.98
C ALA A 273 27.38 0.82 17.66
N GLY A 274 27.44 1.65 16.62
CA GLY A 274 26.35 2.57 16.29
C GLY A 274 26.77 3.69 15.35
N GLU A 275 25.78 4.44 14.87
CA GLU A 275 25.99 5.59 13.99
C GLU A 275 26.58 6.77 14.79
N LEU A 276 27.69 7.33 14.31
CA LEU A 276 28.30 8.55 14.83
C LEU A 276 27.85 9.77 14.05
N TRP A 277 27.66 9.65 12.73
CA TRP A 277 27.20 10.73 11.86
C TRP A 277 26.55 10.18 10.59
N SER A 278 25.44 10.77 10.17
CA SER A 278 24.80 10.47 8.89
C SER A 278 24.47 11.74 8.11
N LEU A 279 24.91 11.79 6.86
CA LEU A 279 24.59 12.86 5.92
C LEU A 279 23.10 12.87 5.57
N ALA A 280 22.46 11.70 5.54
CA ALA A 280 21.06 11.56 5.16
C ALA A 280 20.12 12.14 6.23
N SER A 281 20.43 11.93 7.52
CA SER A 281 19.65 12.45 8.64
C SER A 281 20.13 13.84 9.10
N ALA A 282 21.36 14.22 8.73
CA ALA A 282 22.09 15.37 9.28
C ALA A 282 22.16 15.37 10.83
N LYS A 283 22.08 14.19 11.44
CA LYS A 283 22.16 13.98 12.89
C LYS A 283 23.45 13.23 13.24
N GLY A 284 23.92 13.46 14.46
CA GLY A 284 25.13 12.84 15.01
C GLY A 284 26.16 13.87 15.46
N ASP A 285 27.39 13.42 15.64
CA ASP A 285 28.53 14.25 16.03
C ASP A 285 28.95 15.16 14.87
N THR A 286 28.83 16.47 15.07
CA THR A 286 29.23 17.50 14.10
C THR A 286 30.74 17.48 13.80
N SER A 287 31.57 16.92 14.68
CA SER A 287 33.01 16.73 14.43
C SER A 287 33.27 15.73 13.30
N CYS A 288 32.34 14.81 13.07
CA CYS A 288 32.36 13.81 11.99
C CYS A 288 31.72 14.30 10.69
N ALA A 289 31.13 15.50 10.66
CA ALA A 289 30.42 16.00 9.49
C ALA A 289 31.33 16.38 8.31
N LYS A 290 32.63 16.52 8.57
CA LYS A 290 33.62 16.95 7.58
C LYS A 290 34.96 16.25 7.78
N LEU A 291 35.56 15.83 6.68
CA LEU A 291 36.97 15.51 6.54
C LEU A 291 37.67 16.77 6.03
N SER A 292 38.67 17.27 6.77
CA SER A 292 39.40 18.49 6.37
C SER A 292 40.89 18.21 6.24
N PHE A 293 41.48 18.65 5.13
CA PHE A 293 42.92 18.58 4.87
C PHE A 293 43.63 19.88 5.29
N ASN A 294 44.96 19.83 5.41
CA ASN A 294 45.78 20.98 5.81
C ASN A 294 45.85 22.12 4.78
N ASP A 295 45.45 21.89 3.54
CA ASP A 295 45.35 22.92 2.49
C ASP A 295 43.97 23.60 2.46
N GLY A 296 43.04 23.17 3.30
CA GLY A 296 41.66 23.65 3.34
C GLY A 296 40.68 22.89 2.44
N SER A 297 41.09 21.83 1.74
CA SER A 297 40.16 20.95 1.04
C SER A 297 39.27 20.21 2.05
N ASN A 298 37.98 20.09 1.75
CA ASN A 298 37.02 19.47 2.64
C ASN A 298 36.10 18.52 1.89
N TYR A 299 35.84 17.36 2.48
CA TYR A 299 34.91 16.36 1.96
C TYR A 299 33.90 15.97 3.04
N ARG A 300 32.71 15.55 2.62
CA ARG A 300 31.64 15.17 3.54
C ARG A 300 31.48 13.65 3.56
N PRO A 301 31.65 13.01 4.73
CA PRO A 301 31.28 11.61 4.89
C PRO A 301 29.77 11.43 4.68
N ILE A 302 29.39 10.34 4.03
CA ILE A 302 27.99 9.92 3.91
C ILE A 302 27.52 9.33 5.25
N LEU A 303 28.37 8.52 5.85
CA LEU A 303 28.07 7.76 7.06
C LEU A 303 29.37 7.52 7.84
N VAL A 304 29.31 7.71 9.16
CA VAL A 304 30.39 7.33 10.08
C VAL A 304 29.79 6.45 11.16
N GLU A 305 30.37 5.28 11.37
CA GLU A 305 29.86 4.27 12.29
C GLU A 305 30.98 3.68 13.16
N HIS A 306 30.61 3.39 14.40
CA HIS A 306 31.41 2.58 15.31
C HIS A 306 31.11 1.10 15.09
N MET A 307 32.14 0.34 14.74
CA MET A 307 32.06 -1.08 14.42
C MET A 307 32.13 -1.93 15.69
N PRO A 308 31.60 -3.16 15.67
CA PRO A 308 31.64 -4.07 16.82
C PRO A 308 33.05 -4.41 17.33
N ASP A 309 34.07 -4.23 16.48
CA ASP A 309 35.48 -4.51 16.78
C ASP A 309 36.26 -3.27 17.27
N THR A 310 35.56 -2.25 17.79
CA THR A 310 36.10 -0.99 18.30
C THR A 310 36.71 -0.06 17.25
N SER A 311 36.69 -0.45 15.98
CA SER A 311 37.08 0.44 14.90
C SER A 311 35.95 1.39 14.52
N ILE A 312 36.31 2.53 13.94
CA ILE A 312 35.37 3.49 13.34
C ILE A 312 35.59 3.45 11.84
N GLU A 313 34.50 3.38 11.07
CA GLU A 313 34.51 3.45 9.61
C GLU A 313 33.78 4.71 9.14
N ALA A 314 34.44 5.52 8.31
CA ALA A 314 33.83 6.64 7.59
C ALA A 314 33.73 6.30 6.11
N ARG A 315 32.51 6.39 5.56
CA ARG A 315 32.19 6.09 4.16
C ARG A 315 31.98 7.38 3.38
N PHE A 316 32.52 7.44 2.17
CA PHE A 316 32.46 8.62 1.30
C PHE A 316 31.71 8.33 0.00
N SER A 317 31.30 9.39 -0.69
CA SER A 317 30.69 9.28 -2.01
C SER A 317 31.69 8.77 -3.05
N PRO A 318 31.29 7.87 -3.97
CA PRO A 318 32.13 7.48 -5.11
C PRO A 318 32.62 8.67 -5.95
N LEU A 319 31.86 9.77 -5.97
CA LEU A 319 32.24 10.99 -6.67
C LEU A 319 33.45 11.69 -6.04
N ASP A 320 33.60 11.57 -4.72
CA ASP A 320 34.68 12.22 -3.96
C ASP A 320 35.90 11.30 -3.80
N THR A 321 35.76 9.99 -4.06
CA THR A 321 36.81 8.98 -3.87
C THR A 321 38.16 9.38 -4.50
N GLN A 322 38.16 9.82 -5.76
CA GLN A 322 39.40 10.20 -6.45
C GLN A 322 40.08 11.41 -5.80
N GLY A 323 39.29 12.45 -5.48
CA GLY A 323 39.80 13.66 -4.82
C GLY A 323 40.39 13.34 -3.45
N ILE A 324 39.68 12.54 -2.65
CA ILE A 324 40.14 12.15 -1.31
C ILE A 324 41.41 11.30 -1.38
N ILE A 325 41.50 10.29 -2.26
CA ILE A 325 42.71 9.45 -2.37
C ILE A 325 43.92 10.28 -2.80
N SER A 326 43.75 11.15 -3.80
CA SER A 326 44.81 12.08 -4.25
C SER A 326 45.27 12.99 -3.12
N ASP A 327 44.33 13.59 -2.37
CA ASP A 327 44.68 14.43 -1.23
C ASP A 327 45.33 13.60 -0.10
N ILE A 328 44.89 12.37 0.18
CA ILE A 328 45.57 11.49 1.14
C ILE A 328 47.03 11.25 0.73
N ALA A 329 47.30 11.11 -0.56
CA ALA A 329 48.65 10.85 -1.07
C ALA A 329 49.58 12.06 -1.02
N ILE A 330 49.08 13.27 -1.26
CA ILE A 330 49.90 14.47 -1.47
C ILE A 330 49.96 15.36 -0.22
N ARG A 331 48.94 15.33 0.63
CA ARG A 331 48.79 16.26 1.76
C ARG A 331 49.54 15.80 3.00
N GLY A 332 49.65 16.71 3.97
CA GLY A 332 50.44 16.51 5.18
C GLY A 332 49.66 15.92 6.35
N SER A 333 48.39 16.30 6.49
CA SER A 333 47.51 15.83 7.57
C SER A 333 46.04 15.94 7.20
N ILE A 334 45.23 15.09 7.82
CA ILE A 334 43.75 15.11 7.75
C ILE A 334 43.15 15.21 9.14
N LYS A 335 41.97 15.81 9.22
CA LYS A 335 41.14 15.82 10.44
C LYS A 335 39.78 15.23 10.16
N LEU A 336 39.34 14.29 11.01
CA LEU A 336 38.05 13.62 10.91
C LEU A 336 37.55 13.19 12.30
N CYS A 337 36.30 13.50 12.64
CA CYS A 337 35.70 13.11 13.94
C CYS A 337 36.50 13.58 15.17
N GLY A 338 37.16 14.74 15.07
CA GLY A 338 38.03 15.26 16.12
C GLY A 338 39.42 14.60 16.20
N TYR A 339 39.71 13.58 15.39
CA TYR A 339 41.04 12.98 15.26
C TYR A 339 41.86 13.70 14.21
N ASP A 340 43.13 13.95 14.51
CA ASP A 340 44.13 14.49 13.59
C ASP A 340 45.09 13.37 13.18
N PHE A 341 45.14 13.05 11.88
CA PHE A 341 46.05 12.03 11.33
C PHE A 341 47.15 12.67 10.47
N SER A 342 48.36 12.21 10.64
CA SER A 342 49.52 12.48 9.79
C SER A 342 49.46 11.62 8.53
N LEU A 343 49.64 12.26 7.37
CA LEU A 343 49.68 11.59 6.06
C LEU A 343 51.11 11.28 5.60
N LYS A 344 52.12 11.46 6.46
CA LYS A 344 53.51 11.16 6.06
C LYS A 344 53.67 9.69 5.67
N GLY A 345 54.08 9.44 4.43
CA GLY A 345 54.29 8.11 3.88
C GLY A 345 53.03 7.44 3.30
N SER A 346 51.90 8.14 3.26
CA SER A 346 50.65 7.65 2.67
C SER A 346 50.79 7.30 1.18
N GLN A 347 51.48 8.14 0.39
CA GLN A 347 51.75 7.90 -1.03
C GLN A 347 52.46 6.55 -1.27
N SER A 348 53.47 6.25 -0.44
CA SER A 348 54.21 4.98 -0.50
C SER A 348 53.34 3.80 -0.10
N ALA A 349 52.46 3.99 0.90
CA ALA A 349 51.53 2.94 1.32
C ALA A 349 50.47 2.64 0.24
N LEU A 350 49.88 3.67 -0.38
CA LEU A 350 48.85 3.53 -1.42
C LEU A 350 49.40 2.91 -2.71
N SER A 351 50.58 3.35 -3.17
CA SER A 351 51.21 2.86 -4.42
C SER A 351 51.58 1.37 -4.43
N LYS A 352 51.75 0.78 -3.23
CA LYS A 352 51.99 -0.67 -3.05
C LYS A 352 50.76 -1.51 -3.43
N ASN A 353 49.56 -0.96 -3.29
CA ASN A 353 48.33 -1.67 -3.61
C ASN A 353 47.82 -1.27 -5.00
N THR A 354 47.60 -2.26 -5.87
CA THR A 354 47.20 -2.05 -7.27
C THR A 354 45.86 -1.33 -7.41
N ALA A 355 44.95 -1.45 -6.42
CA ALA A 355 43.65 -0.77 -6.43
C ALA A 355 43.78 0.75 -6.47
N PHE A 356 44.79 1.29 -5.80
CA PHE A 356 44.87 2.73 -5.52
C PHE A 356 45.67 3.47 -6.59
N ARG A 357 46.43 2.77 -7.43
CA ARG A 357 47.27 3.37 -8.49
C ARG A 357 46.51 4.24 -9.50
N PRO A 358 45.27 3.93 -9.91
CA PRO A 358 44.52 4.79 -10.83
C PRO A 358 44.13 6.16 -10.24
N TYR A 359 44.23 6.32 -8.92
CA TYR A 359 43.84 7.54 -8.19
C TYR A 359 45.04 8.36 -7.71
N LEU A 360 46.27 7.89 -7.96
CA LEU A 360 47.54 8.55 -7.68
C LEU A 360 48.05 9.22 -8.96
#